data_AF-A0A970UFR7-F1
#
_entry.id   AF-A0A970UFR7-F1
#
_cell.length_a   1.000
_cell.length_b   1.000
_cell.length_c   1.000
_cell.angle_alpha   90.00
_cell.angle_beta   90.00
_cell.angle_gamma   90.00
#
_symmetry.space_group_name_H-M   'P 1'
#
loop_
_entity.id
_entity.type
_entity.pdbx_description
1 polymer ?
#
loop_
_entity_poly.entity_id
_entity_poly.type
_entity_poly.pdbx_seq_one_letter_code
_entity_poly.pdbx_strand_id
1 'polypeptide(L)'
;MNVFISKGTLEGRDLNEAVKMAGSISKDAECRAAYLAGASLLRNGEYEQGREFMLKALDGCYDLSANLWGDMEKLRTIVAGELALHAGGRGDFQTIISVEEKLAKDLATDRLLVRDAKCILQGRTKLRDILKYHKARAYQASKMPAEAKNTLKELQFASGKVFVDGNVVGLKDAIAKLQLQVDGKALLYLLRVSWC
;
A
#
# COMPACT_ATOMS: atom_id res chain seq x y z
N MET A 1 17.07 -4.73 -13.49
CA MET A 1 16.74 -4.77 -12.03
C MET A 1 17.50 -3.75 -11.19
N ASN A 2 18.80 -3.51 -11.42
CA ASN A 2 19.57 -2.51 -10.65
C ASN A 2 18.95 -1.09 -10.70
N VAL A 3 18.26 -0.74 -11.79
CA VAL A 3 17.54 0.53 -11.93
C VAL A 3 16.38 0.67 -10.95
N PHE A 4 15.60 -0.38 -10.69
CA PHE A 4 14.54 -0.33 -9.69
C PHE A 4 15.12 -0.25 -8.27
N ILE A 5 16.21 -0.96 -8.01
CA ILE A 5 16.86 -0.90 -6.70
C ILE A 5 17.40 0.52 -6.44
N SER A 6 17.91 1.22 -7.45
CA SER A 6 18.44 2.58 -7.27
C SER A 6 17.38 3.68 -7.30
N LYS A 7 16.34 3.55 -8.13
CA LYS A 7 15.34 4.61 -8.36
C LYS A 7 13.95 4.33 -7.80
N GLY A 8 13.71 3.10 -7.34
CA GLY A 8 12.38 2.64 -6.96
C GLY A 8 11.40 2.53 -8.13
N THR A 9 11.70 2.88 -9.37
CA THR A 9 10.70 2.81 -10.46
C THR A 9 11.38 2.35 -11.75
N LEU A 10 10.73 1.45 -12.48
CA LEU A 10 11.13 1.08 -13.84
C LEU A 10 10.36 1.93 -14.86
N GLU A 11 11.03 2.26 -15.95
CA GLU A 11 10.48 3.04 -17.05
C GLU A 11 10.92 2.45 -18.40
N GLY A 12 10.18 2.79 -19.46
CA GLY A 12 10.54 2.45 -20.84
C GLY A 12 10.81 0.95 -21.05
N ARG A 13 12.00 0.65 -21.59
CA ARG A 13 12.38 -0.73 -21.93
C ARG A 13 12.43 -1.65 -20.71
N ASP A 14 12.95 -1.20 -19.58
CA ASP A 14 13.08 -2.03 -18.37
C ASP A 14 11.70 -2.41 -17.81
N LEU A 15 10.72 -1.49 -17.88
CA LEU A 15 9.34 -1.78 -17.48
C LEU A 15 8.71 -2.82 -18.41
N ASN A 16 8.86 -2.64 -19.72
CA ASN A 16 8.33 -3.57 -20.72
C ASN A 16 8.90 -4.99 -20.57
N GLU A 17 10.19 -5.10 -20.24
CA GLU A 17 10.84 -6.39 -19.97
C GLU A 17 10.29 -7.03 -18.68
N ALA A 18 10.09 -6.26 -17.61
CA ALA A 18 9.49 -6.76 -16.38
C ALA A 18 8.06 -7.28 -16.59
N VAL A 19 7.24 -6.54 -17.36
CA VAL A 19 5.88 -6.95 -17.73
C VAL A 19 5.87 -8.29 -18.49
N LYS A 20 6.82 -8.49 -19.43
CA LYS A 20 6.96 -9.76 -20.16
C LYS A 20 7.40 -10.91 -19.25
N MET A 21 8.33 -10.65 -18.33
CA MET A 21 8.88 -11.67 -17.42
C MET A 21 7.90 -12.08 -16.32
N ALA A 22 6.93 -11.24 -15.99
CA ALA A 22 5.85 -11.54 -15.06
C ALA A 22 4.89 -12.66 -15.53
N GLY A 23 5.14 -13.25 -16.72
CA GLY A 23 4.51 -14.50 -17.19
C GLY A 23 5.52 -15.57 -17.64
N SER A 24 6.73 -15.58 -17.06
CA SER A 24 7.81 -16.52 -17.40
C SER A 24 7.78 -17.82 -16.59
N ILE A 25 8.63 -18.79 -16.97
CA ILE A 25 8.53 -20.21 -16.53
C ILE A 25 9.08 -20.45 -15.10
N SER A 26 9.91 -19.57 -14.54
CA SER A 26 10.48 -19.76 -13.19
C SER A 26 9.78 -18.91 -12.13
N LYS A 27 9.21 -19.57 -11.11
CA LYS A 27 8.34 -18.95 -10.10
C LYS A 27 8.98 -17.76 -9.37
N ASP A 28 10.26 -17.82 -8.94
CA ASP A 28 10.89 -16.69 -8.22
C ASP A 28 11.15 -15.48 -9.12
N ALA A 29 11.62 -15.68 -10.36
CA ALA A 29 11.85 -14.57 -11.29
C ALA A 29 10.53 -13.94 -11.75
N GLU A 30 9.51 -14.76 -12.01
CA GLU A 30 8.16 -14.32 -12.33
C GLU A 30 7.57 -13.47 -11.21
N CYS A 31 7.70 -13.94 -9.95
CA CYS A 31 7.22 -13.25 -8.78
C CYS A 31 7.85 -11.88 -8.55
N ARG A 32 9.18 -11.80 -8.66
CA ARG A 32 9.89 -10.52 -8.57
C ARG A 32 9.52 -9.62 -9.72
N ALA A 33 9.45 -10.13 -10.94
CA ALA A 33 9.06 -9.35 -12.11
C ALA A 33 7.64 -8.80 -11.98
N ALA A 34 6.68 -9.59 -11.49
CA ALA A 34 5.31 -9.17 -11.24
C ALA A 34 5.24 -8.04 -10.20
N TYR A 35 5.96 -8.16 -9.08
CA TYR A 35 6.07 -7.08 -8.10
C TYR A 35 6.70 -5.81 -8.71
N LEU A 36 7.83 -5.93 -9.43
CA LEU A 36 8.54 -4.79 -10.00
C LEU A 36 7.74 -4.06 -11.07
N ALA A 37 7.08 -4.82 -11.95
CA ALA A 37 6.17 -4.30 -12.97
C ALA A 37 4.98 -3.61 -12.30
N GLY A 38 4.32 -4.29 -11.37
CA GLY A 38 3.19 -3.76 -10.61
C GLY A 38 3.54 -2.46 -9.89
N ALA A 39 4.64 -2.44 -9.13
CA ALA A 39 5.08 -1.27 -8.38
C ALA A 39 5.33 -0.08 -9.30
N SER A 40 6.00 -0.32 -10.43
CA SER A 40 6.34 0.73 -11.38
C SER A 40 5.09 1.28 -12.09
N LEU A 41 4.16 0.42 -12.51
CA LEU A 41 2.88 0.82 -13.08
C LEU A 41 2.06 1.66 -12.10
N LEU A 42 1.96 1.24 -10.84
CA LEU A 42 1.27 2.00 -9.79
C LEU A 42 1.88 3.40 -9.61
N ARG A 43 3.22 3.48 -9.54
CA ARG A 43 3.98 4.74 -9.39
C ARG A 43 3.85 5.66 -10.61
N ASN A 44 3.68 5.09 -11.80
CA ASN A 44 3.45 5.83 -13.05
C ASN A 44 1.97 6.19 -13.27
N GLY A 45 1.06 5.86 -12.34
CA GLY A 45 -0.36 6.19 -12.42
C GLY A 45 -1.23 5.17 -13.16
N GLU A 46 -0.65 4.09 -13.67
CA GLU A 46 -1.34 2.97 -14.34
C GLU A 46 -1.91 1.97 -13.32
N TYR A 47 -2.85 2.45 -12.50
CA TYR A 47 -3.32 1.72 -11.33
C TYR A 47 -3.97 0.37 -11.63
N GLU A 48 -4.87 0.28 -12.61
CA GLU A 48 -5.61 -0.96 -12.88
C GLU A 48 -4.65 -2.08 -13.28
N GLN A 49 -3.71 -1.78 -14.18
CA GLN A 49 -2.67 -2.73 -14.60
C GLN A 49 -1.72 -3.05 -13.45
N GLY A 50 -1.25 -2.03 -12.73
CA GLY A 50 -0.34 -2.21 -11.59
C GLY A 50 -0.97 -3.07 -10.49
N ARG A 51 -2.27 -2.85 -10.20
CA ARG A 51 -3.06 -3.64 -9.25
C ARG A 51 -3.13 -5.11 -9.69
N GLU A 52 -3.41 -5.37 -10.96
CA GLU A 52 -3.50 -6.74 -11.50
C GLU A 52 -2.19 -7.51 -11.28
N PHE A 53 -1.04 -6.92 -11.65
CA PHE A 53 0.27 -7.55 -11.43
C PHE A 53 0.58 -7.78 -9.95
N MET A 54 0.22 -6.83 -9.09
CA MET A 54 0.44 -6.97 -7.66
C MET A 54 -0.43 -8.06 -7.02
N LEU A 55 -1.70 -8.19 -7.42
CA LEU A 55 -2.56 -9.27 -6.93
C LEU A 55 -2.06 -10.64 -7.42
N LYS A 56 -1.59 -10.74 -8.67
CA LYS A 56 -0.91 -11.94 -9.17
C LYS A 56 0.33 -12.28 -8.36
N ALA A 57 1.16 -11.28 -8.03
CA ALA A 57 2.31 -11.48 -7.16
C ALA A 57 1.89 -11.96 -5.77
N LEU A 58 0.80 -11.42 -5.21
CA LEU A 58 0.32 -11.85 -3.90
C LEU A 58 -0.13 -13.32 -3.89
N ASP A 59 -0.77 -13.77 -4.97
CA ASP A 59 -1.30 -15.12 -5.12
C ASP A 59 -0.21 -16.16 -5.43
N GLY A 60 0.71 -15.82 -6.34
CA GLY A 60 1.77 -16.74 -6.77
C GLY A 60 2.94 -16.84 -5.79
N CYS A 61 3.17 -15.80 -4.98
CA CYS A 61 4.47 -15.54 -4.37
C CYS A 61 4.43 -15.31 -2.85
N TYR A 62 3.33 -15.75 -2.22
CA TYR A 62 2.97 -15.43 -0.85
C TYR A 62 4.08 -15.63 0.19
N ASP A 63 4.85 -16.73 0.09
CA ASP A 63 5.90 -17.08 1.05
C ASP A 63 7.32 -16.71 0.59
N LEU A 64 7.47 -16.12 -0.59
CA LEU A 64 8.79 -15.71 -1.08
C LEU A 64 9.31 -14.52 -0.27
N SER A 65 10.62 -14.54 -0.01
CA SER A 65 11.36 -13.38 0.47
C SER A 65 12.19 -12.80 -0.65
N ALA A 66 12.18 -11.48 -0.78
CA ALA A 66 13.02 -10.76 -1.72
C ALA A 66 14.04 -9.93 -0.95
N ASN A 67 15.29 -9.92 -1.43
CA ASN A 67 16.27 -8.93 -1.00
C ASN A 67 16.14 -7.72 -1.93
N LEU A 68 15.45 -6.70 -1.45
CA LEU A 68 15.28 -5.44 -2.15
C LEU A 68 15.89 -4.34 -1.29
N TRP A 69 16.75 -3.52 -1.90
CA TRP A 69 17.44 -2.41 -1.22
C TRP A 69 18.34 -2.84 -0.05
N GLY A 70 18.85 -4.07 -0.07
CA GLY A 70 19.80 -4.57 0.93
C GLY A 70 19.15 -5.24 2.14
N ASP A 71 17.83 -5.18 2.27
CA ASP A 71 17.10 -5.90 3.32
C ASP A 71 16.28 -7.05 2.73
N MET A 72 16.25 -8.16 3.47
CA MET A 72 15.34 -9.27 3.16
C MET A 72 13.96 -9.00 3.77
N GLU A 73 12.92 -9.07 2.94
CA GLU A 73 11.54 -8.90 3.36
C GLU A 73 10.62 -9.84 2.59
N LYS A 74 9.54 -10.29 3.23
CA LYS A 74 8.54 -11.16 2.59
C LYS A 74 7.83 -10.38 1.49
N LEU A 75 7.75 -10.94 0.30
CA LEU A 75 7.17 -10.24 -0.85
C LEU A 75 5.72 -9.83 -0.59
N ARG A 76 4.95 -10.66 0.12
CA ARG A 76 3.57 -10.34 0.52
C ARG A 76 3.44 -9.06 1.35
N THR A 77 4.41 -8.71 2.20
CA THR A 77 4.31 -7.49 3.02
C THR A 77 4.53 -6.26 2.15
N ILE A 78 5.51 -6.33 1.25
CA ILE A 78 5.85 -5.25 0.32
C ILE A 78 4.71 -5.01 -0.68
N VAL A 79 4.19 -6.09 -1.28
CA VAL A 79 3.05 -6.05 -2.20
C VAL A 79 1.82 -5.47 -1.51
N ALA A 80 1.46 -5.97 -0.33
CA ALA A 80 0.30 -5.50 0.41
C ALA A 80 0.42 -4.01 0.80
N GLY A 81 1.61 -3.59 1.26
CA GLY A 81 1.89 -2.20 1.60
C GLY A 81 1.77 -1.25 0.40
N GLU A 82 2.37 -1.62 -0.73
CA GLU A 82 2.33 -0.80 -1.96
C GLU A 82 0.90 -0.74 -2.52
N LEU A 83 0.19 -1.87 -2.62
CA LEU A 83 -1.21 -1.89 -3.05
C LEU A 83 -2.08 -0.99 -2.18
N ALA A 84 -1.95 -1.11 -0.85
CA ALA A 84 -2.74 -0.32 0.08
C ALA A 84 -2.42 1.18 -0.04
N LEU A 85 -1.16 1.56 -0.23
CA LEU A 85 -0.78 2.96 -0.47
C LEU A 85 -1.56 3.58 -1.62
N HIS A 86 -1.53 2.93 -2.79
CA HIS A 86 -2.15 3.45 -4.00
C HIS A 86 -3.68 3.33 -3.97
N ALA A 87 -4.21 2.20 -3.50
CA ALA A 87 -5.64 2.00 -3.31
C ALA A 87 -6.25 3.02 -2.33
N GLY A 88 -5.52 3.33 -1.25
CA GLY A 88 -5.85 4.34 -0.25
C GLY A 88 -6.04 5.74 -0.84
N GLY A 89 -5.20 6.13 -1.81
CA GLY A 89 -5.32 7.42 -2.49
C GLY A 89 -6.48 7.48 -3.49
N ARG A 90 -6.85 6.33 -4.08
CA ARG A 90 -7.90 6.24 -5.11
C ARG A 90 -9.31 5.99 -4.57
N GLY A 91 -9.43 5.58 -3.32
CA GLY A 91 -10.72 5.17 -2.76
C GLY A 91 -11.08 3.71 -2.98
N ASP A 92 -10.15 2.89 -3.49
CA ASP A 92 -10.40 1.46 -3.72
C ASP A 92 -10.20 0.66 -2.42
N PHE A 93 -11.17 0.78 -1.50
CA PHE A 93 -11.13 0.05 -0.23
C PHE A 93 -11.37 -1.46 -0.43
N GLN A 94 -12.02 -1.87 -1.53
CA GLN A 94 -12.30 -3.27 -1.85
C GLN A 94 -11.02 -4.05 -2.14
N THR A 95 -10.07 -3.44 -2.85
CA THR A 95 -8.74 -4.03 -3.02
C THR A 95 -8.03 -4.25 -1.69
N ILE A 96 -8.15 -3.31 -0.74
CA ILE A 96 -7.52 -3.45 0.58
C ILE A 96 -8.18 -4.57 1.39
N ILE A 97 -9.51 -4.68 1.35
CA ILE A 97 -10.25 -5.80 1.98
C ILE A 97 -9.79 -7.14 1.40
N SER A 98 -9.71 -7.24 0.07
CA SER A 98 -9.27 -8.47 -0.61
C SER A 98 -7.84 -8.87 -0.20
N VAL A 99 -6.95 -7.89 -0.02
CA VAL A 99 -5.58 -8.13 0.49
C VAL A 99 -5.64 -8.59 1.95
N GLU A 100 -6.43 -7.92 2.81
CA GLU A 100 -6.58 -8.32 4.22
C GLU A 100 -7.09 -9.78 4.35
N GLU A 101 -8.06 -10.18 3.53
CA GLU A 101 -8.60 -11.55 3.50
C GLU A 101 -7.55 -12.58 3.06
N LYS A 102 -6.73 -12.27 2.05
CA LYS A 102 -5.65 -13.17 1.59
C LYS A 102 -4.57 -13.37 2.65
N LEU A 103 -4.22 -12.30 3.39
CA LEU A 103 -3.17 -12.39 4.43
C LEU A 103 -3.70 -12.94 5.76
N ALA A 104 -4.99 -12.78 6.06
CA ALA A 104 -5.71 -13.25 7.24
C ALA A 104 -4.84 -13.40 8.52
N LYS A 105 -4.33 -14.62 8.76
CA LYS A 105 -3.54 -14.99 9.94
C LYS A 105 -2.18 -14.28 10.05
N ASP A 106 -1.55 -13.97 8.92
CA ASP A 106 -0.21 -13.40 8.87
C ASP A 106 -0.18 -11.90 9.18
N LEU A 107 -1.32 -11.20 9.04
CA LEU A 107 -1.44 -9.77 9.35
C LEU A 107 -1.04 -9.41 10.79
N ALA A 108 -1.28 -10.32 11.72
CA ALA A 108 -0.99 -10.10 13.14
C ALA A 108 0.52 -10.08 13.43
N THR A 109 1.30 -10.85 12.68
CA THR A 109 2.73 -11.08 12.92
C THR A 109 3.62 -10.31 11.95
N ASP A 110 3.16 -10.11 10.72
CA ASP A 110 3.97 -9.49 9.68
C ASP A 110 4.17 -7.99 9.91
N ARG A 111 5.37 -7.53 9.54
CA ARG A 111 5.78 -6.12 9.63
C ARG A 111 6.35 -5.69 8.30
N LEU A 112 5.85 -4.57 7.79
CA LEU A 112 6.40 -3.89 6.61
C LEU A 112 7.65 -3.11 7.02
N LEU A 113 8.71 -3.22 6.23
CA LEU A 113 9.83 -2.31 6.27
C LEU A 113 9.45 -1.01 5.56
N VAL A 114 9.32 0.07 6.32
CA VAL A 114 8.88 1.37 5.80
C VAL A 114 10.08 2.15 5.33
N ARG A 115 10.09 2.49 4.04
CA ARG A 115 11.17 3.21 3.37
C ARG A 115 10.70 4.58 2.91
N ASP A 116 11.65 5.50 2.77
CA ASP A 116 11.41 6.78 2.11
C ASP A 116 11.50 6.67 0.58
N ALA A 117 11.27 7.80 -0.11
CA ALA A 117 11.30 7.88 -1.56
C ALA A 117 12.70 7.56 -2.16
N LYS A 118 13.76 7.61 -1.35
CA LYS A 118 15.12 7.20 -1.75
C LYS A 118 15.40 5.74 -1.41
N CYS A 119 14.36 4.98 -1.05
CA CYS A 119 14.42 3.58 -0.64
C CYS A 119 15.26 3.33 0.63
N ILE A 120 15.50 4.36 1.44
CA ILE A 120 16.23 4.22 2.71
C ILE A 120 15.28 3.70 3.79
N LEU A 121 15.71 2.69 4.55
CA LEU A 121 14.93 2.13 5.65
C LEU A 121 14.74 3.14 6.77
N GLN A 122 13.49 3.48 7.06
CA GLN A 122 13.13 4.42 8.10
C GLN A 122 12.56 3.74 9.35
N GLY A 123 12.01 2.53 9.23
CA GLY A 123 11.48 1.78 10.37
C GLY A 123 10.70 0.53 9.97
N ARG A 124 10.06 -0.10 10.96
CA ARG A 124 9.23 -1.30 10.75
C ARG A 124 7.89 -1.13 11.44
N THR A 125 6.80 -1.34 10.71
CA THR A 125 5.43 -1.13 11.22
C THR A 125 4.60 -2.39 11.03
N LYS A 126 3.70 -2.70 11.95
CA LYS A 126 2.79 -3.85 11.80
C LYS A 126 1.99 -3.68 10.52
N LEU A 127 1.97 -4.72 9.68
CA LEU A 127 1.32 -4.64 8.38
C LEU A 127 -0.17 -4.36 8.51
N ARG A 128 -0.85 -5.01 9.47
CA ARG A 128 -2.26 -4.74 9.80
C ARG A 128 -2.55 -3.25 10.01
N ASP A 129 -1.69 -2.55 10.73
CA ASP A 129 -1.94 -1.15 11.09
C ASP A 129 -1.75 -0.24 9.86
N ILE A 130 -0.83 -0.58 8.96
CA ILE A 130 -0.65 0.08 7.66
C ILE A 130 -1.87 -0.15 6.76
N LEU A 131 -2.33 -1.39 6.61
CA LEU A 131 -3.49 -1.71 5.78
C LEU A 131 -4.74 -0.98 6.28
N LYS A 132 -5.00 -1.02 7.59
CA LYS A 132 -6.12 -0.28 8.18
C LYS A 132 -6.01 1.23 7.99
N TYR A 133 -4.83 1.81 8.12
CA TYR A 133 -4.63 3.24 7.88
C TYR A 133 -4.98 3.59 6.42
N HIS A 134 -4.46 2.84 5.46
CA HIS A 134 -4.77 3.07 4.05
C HIS A 134 -6.22 2.73 3.68
N LYS A 135 -6.85 1.77 4.37
CA LYS A 135 -8.29 1.49 4.24
C LYS A 135 -9.13 2.67 4.71
N ALA A 136 -8.78 3.29 5.84
CA ALA A 136 -9.44 4.51 6.29
C ALA A 136 -9.28 5.66 5.28
N ARG A 137 -8.09 5.78 4.65
CA ARG A 137 -7.88 6.74 3.54
C ARG A 137 -8.77 6.43 2.33
N ALA A 138 -8.85 5.16 1.96
CA ALA A 138 -9.71 4.74 0.85
C ALA A 138 -11.19 5.09 1.13
N TYR A 139 -11.69 4.80 2.32
CA TYR A 139 -13.04 5.20 2.72
C TYR A 139 -13.23 6.72 2.67
N GLN A 140 -12.26 7.50 3.15
CA GLN A 140 -12.31 8.96 3.08
C GLN A 140 -12.34 9.47 1.62
N ALA A 141 -11.50 8.91 0.75
CA ALA A 141 -11.48 9.24 -0.68
C ALA A 141 -12.80 8.88 -1.38
N SER A 142 -13.43 7.77 -0.97
CA SER A 142 -14.73 7.29 -1.44
C SER A 142 -15.93 7.96 -0.78
N LYS A 143 -15.72 9.04 -0.01
CA LYS A 143 -16.77 9.81 0.67
C LYS A 143 -17.60 8.96 1.67
N MET A 144 -16.95 8.01 2.33
CA MET A 144 -17.49 7.13 3.35
C MET A 144 -16.89 7.48 4.73
N PRO A 145 -17.22 8.65 5.31
CA PRO A 145 -16.56 9.14 6.52
C PRO A 145 -16.88 8.31 7.77
N ALA A 146 -18.04 7.67 7.86
CA ALA A 146 -18.40 6.86 9.03
C ALA A 146 -17.50 5.62 9.14
N GLU A 147 -17.28 4.95 8.01
CA GLU A 147 -16.41 3.79 7.84
C GLU A 147 -14.95 4.17 8.07
N ALA A 148 -14.53 5.33 7.56
CA ALA A 148 -13.21 5.88 7.83
C ALA A 148 -13.00 6.11 9.35
N LYS A 149 -13.96 6.75 10.04
CA LYS A 149 -13.88 6.98 11.50
C LYS A 149 -13.83 5.67 12.28
N ASN A 150 -14.67 4.70 11.93
CA ASN A 150 -14.69 3.41 12.61
C ASN A 150 -13.35 2.68 12.45
N THR A 151 -12.79 2.69 11.24
CA THR A 151 -11.46 2.11 10.97
C THR A 151 -10.35 2.82 11.74
N LEU A 152 -10.41 4.15 11.85
CA LEU A 152 -9.42 4.94 12.61
C LEU A 152 -9.46 4.68 14.13
N LYS A 153 -10.65 4.44 14.71
CA LYS A 153 -10.77 4.08 16.14
C LYS A 153 -10.00 2.80 16.48
N GLU A 154 -9.98 1.84 15.57
CA GLU A 154 -9.21 0.60 15.74
C GLU A 154 -7.68 0.83 15.77
N LEU A 155 -7.22 2.00 15.34
CA LEU A 155 -5.81 2.38 15.29
C LEU A 155 -5.37 3.28 16.46
N GLN A 156 -6.21 3.48 17.49
CA GLN A 156 -5.92 4.41 18.59
C GLN A 156 -4.59 4.15 19.34
N PHE A 157 -4.11 2.90 19.35
CA PHE A 157 -2.84 2.50 19.94
C PHE A 157 -1.76 2.12 18.91
N ALA A 158 -2.03 2.31 17.62
CA ALA A 158 -1.08 1.99 16.56
C ALA A 158 0.12 2.94 16.60
N SER A 159 1.31 2.40 16.31
CA SER A 159 2.56 3.14 16.34
C SER A 159 3.53 2.61 15.28
N GLY A 160 4.59 3.38 15.01
CA GLY A 160 5.55 3.11 13.95
C GLY A 160 5.56 4.23 12.91
N LYS A 161 5.98 3.90 11.70
CA LYS A 161 6.06 4.82 10.57
C LYS A 161 5.15 4.39 9.42
N VAL A 162 4.80 5.30 8.53
CA VAL A 162 4.06 5.01 7.30
C VAL A 162 4.55 5.92 6.19
N PHE A 163 4.64 5.40 4.96
CA PHE A 163 4.90 6.21 3.78
C PHE A 163 3.58 6.70 3.21
N VAL A 164 3.40 8.02 3.12
CA VAL A 164 2.18 8.65 2.64
C VAL A 164 2.51 10.02 2.06
N ASP A 165 1.87 10.37 0.94
CA ASP A 165 2.00 11.66 0.27
C ASP A 165 3.48 12.03 0.01
N GLY A 166 4.27 11.05 -0.44
CA GLY A 166 5.69 11.21 -0.79
C GLY A 166 6.66 11.22 0.40
N ASN A 167 6.18 11.08 1.64
CA ASN A 167 7.00 11.23 2.84
C ASN A 167 6.80 10.07 3.83
N VAL A 168 7.83 9.79 4.62
CA VAL A 168 7.70 8.91 5.79
C VAL A 168 7.38 9.76 7.02
N VAL A 169 6.26 9.43 7.67
CA VAL A 169 5.81 10.11 8.88
C VAL A 169 5.52 9.11 10.00
N GLY A 170 5.37 9.60 11.23
CA GLY A 170 4.85 8.79 12.32
C GLY A 170 3.41 8.35 12.04
N LEU A 171 3.10 7.07 12.26
CA LEU A 171 1.76 6.53 12.02
C LEU A 171 0.71 7.23 12.88
N LYS A 172 1.05 7.56 14.13
CA LYS A 172 0.18 8.31 15.05
C LYS A 172 -0.20 9.68 14.49
N ASP A 173 0.77 10.40 13.93
CA ASP A 173 0.56 11.74 13.36
C ASP A 173 -0.26 11.66 12.07
N ALA A 174 0.00 10.63 11.24
CA ALA A 174 -0.77 10.36 10.03
C ALA A 174 -2.25 10.06 10.34
N ILE A 175 -2.51 9.24 11.37
CA ILE A 175 -3.85 8.94 11.88
C ILE A 175 -4.54 10.22 12.37
N ALA A 176 -3.86 11.03 13.19
CA ALA A 176 -4.43 12.28 13.71
C ALA A 176 -4.79 13.25 12.56
N LYS A 177 -3.91 13.40 11.57
CA LYS A 177 -4.16 14.22 10.38
C LYS A 177 -5.37 13.71 9.60
N LEU A 178 -5.47 12.39 9.37
CA LEU A 178 -6.60 11.81 8.66
C LEU A 178 -7.91 11.96 9.42
N GLN A 179 -7.90 11.78 10.75
CA GLN A 179 -9.06 11.98 11.62
C GLN A 179 -9.61 13.40 11.48
N LEU A 180 -8.74 14.42 11.52
CA LEU A 180 -9.13 15.82 11.29
C LEU A 180 -9.76 16.04 9.91
N GLN A 181 -9.24 15.40 8.86
CA GLN A 181 -9.81 15.52 7.52
C GLN A 181 -11.19 14.86 7.39
N VAL A 182 -11.37 13.70 8.05
CA VAL A 182 -12.65 12.98 8.06
C VAL A 182 -13.69 13.76 8.85
N ASP A 183 -13.31 14.33 10.01
CA ASP A 183 -14.19 15.15 10.84
C ASP A 183 -14.52 16.50 10.20
N GLY A 184 -13.53 17.18 9.62
CA GLY A 184 -13.70 18.47 8.94
C GLY A 184 -14.59 18.40 7.70
N LYS A 185 -14.51 17.31 6.91
CA LYS A 185 -15.46 17.08 5.80
C LYS A 185 -16.86 16.75 6.31
N ALA A 186 -16.99 15.97 7.38
CA ALA A 186 -18.29 15.66 7.96
C ALA A 186 -19.03 16.93 8.46
N LEU A 187 -18.29 17.89 9.02
CA LEU A 187 -18.85 19.17 9.49
C LEU A 187 -19.45 20.02 8.35
N LEU A 188 -18.76 20.06 7.19
CA LEU A 188 -19.24 20.79 6.00
C LEU A 188 -20.48 20.15 5.36
N TYR A 189 -20.61 18.82 5.41
CA TYR A 189 -21.82 18.13 4.95
C TYR A 189 -23.02 18.36 5.87
N LEU A 190 -22.82 18.40 7.19
CA LEU A 190 -23.89 18.70 8.15
C LEU A 190 -24.43 20.13 8.00
N LEU A 191 -23.57 21.12 7.76
CA LEU A 191 -23.97 22.51 7.51
C LEU A 191 -24.73 22.71 6.19
N ARG A 192 -24.58 21.80 5.22
CA ARG A 192 -25.34 21.82 3.95
C ARG A 192 -26.73 21.18 4.03
N VAL A 193 -26.99 20.34 5.04
CA VAL A 193 -28.28 19.64 5.19
C VAL A 193 -29.24 20.43 6.09
N SER A 194 -28.80 21.52 6.72
CA SER A 194 -29.62 22.35 7.62
C SER A 194 -30.26 23.59 6.97
N TRP A 195 -30.42 23.64 5.64
CA TRP A 195 -31.20 24.67 4.94
C TRP A 195 -32.28 24.03 4.07
N CYS A 196 -33.35 23.60 4.74
CA CYS A 196 -34.77 23.78 4.41
C CYS A 196 -35.60 23.14 5.53
#